data_AF-A0A8J7F1T6-F1
#
_entry.id   AF-A0A8J7F1T6-F1
#
_cell.length_a   1.000
_cell.length_b   1.000
_cell.length_c   1.000
_cell.angle_alpha   90.00
_cell.angle_beta   90.00
_cell.angle_gamma   90.00
#
_symmetry.space_group_name_H-M   'P 1'
#
loop_
_entity.id
_entity.type
_entity.pdbx_description
1 polymer ?
#
loop_
_entity_poly.entity_id
_entity_poly.type
_entity_poly.pdbx_seq_one_letter_code
_entity_poly.pdbx_strand_id
1 'polypeptide(L)'
;MRNLFPKHTLSDSDAHTLVVEKLRLRAYVSFLVVVFVGILLTNAFANIDLNDTLLMQVFGFNNICVYFDYPPATYVLPFLWAITLVLMLQYIMAHWLQMSAQVEQGTLNRKLYGVLTRLKLFEAFTLVGFSTIFAVSPEGWNHTLFIHTAPFFLLQVGLVSQATSNTLHGTKSGYWRRLGLPAWFNRAAIMYCILFSIIVFFKILSATNAMAGSPWWHQTDMLKRVAQDFDRMFFFLAVVVPMVKTAYLAYYRIDKLEVVHLTVSSLKQALLHKQIQ
;
A
#
# COMPACT_ATOMS: atom_id res chain seq x y z
N MET A 1 -45.08 -19.20 -20.60
CA MET A 1 -45.29 -18.79 -19.20
C MET A 1 -44.37 -17.63 -18.91
N ARG A 2 -44.93 -16.42 -18.80
CA ARG A 2 -44.18 -15.17 -18.50
C ARG A 2 -43.86 -15.17 -17.00
N ASN A 3 -42.60 -14.93 -16.66
CA ASN A 3 -42.15 -14.73 -15.28
C ASN A 3 -42.90 -13.56 -14.64
N LEU A 4 -43.89 -13.89 -13.81
CA LEU A 4 -44.71 -12.99 -13.00
C LEU A 4 -44.07 -12.77 -11.62
N PHE A 5 -42.79 -12.39 -11.61
CA PHE A 5 -42.18 -11.85 -10.39
C PHE A 5 -41.76 -10.41 -10.66
N PRO A 6 -42.34 -9.42 -9.97
CA PRO A 6 -41.88 -8.05 -10.08
C PRO A 6 -40.43 -8.02 -9.60
N LYS A 7 -39.53 -7.49 -10.44
CA LYS A 7 -38.21 -7.04 -9.98
C LYS A 7 -38.49 -5.96 -8.93
N HIS A 8 -38.44 -6.32 -7.65
CA HIS A 8 -38.30 -5.34 -6.60
C HIS A 8 -37.01 -4.58 -6.88
N THR A 9 -37.15 -3.38 -7.43
CA THR A 9 -36.10 -2.37 -7.45
C THR A 9 -35.81 -2.07 -5.99
N LEU A 10 -34.78 -2.72 -5.44
CA LEU A 10 -34.16 -2.31 -4.19
C LEU A 10 -33.92 -0.81 -4.32
N SER A 11 -34.52 -0.03 -3.42
CA SER A 11 -34.28 1.41 -3.32
C SER A 11 -32.77 1.63 -3.29
N ASP A 12 -32.25 2.42 -4.23
CA ASP A 12 -30.82 2.80 -4.33
C ASP A 12 -30.28 3.48 -3.04
N SER A 13 -31.14 3.75 -2.05
CA SER A 13 -30.79 4.40 -0.78
C SER A 13 -29.89 3.58 0.16
N ASP A 14 -29.82 2.26 0.01
CA ASP A 14 -29.22 1.38 1.05
C ASP A 14 -27.91 0.70 0.60
N ALA A 15 -27.45 0.92 -0.63
CA ALA A 15 -26.23 0.30 -1.16
C ALA A 15 -25.00 1.21 -0.98
N HIS A 16 -24.03 0.76 -0.19
CA HIS A 16 -22.74 1.45 -0.09
C HIS A 16 -21.86 1.08 -1.29
N THR A 17 -21.50 2.08 -2.11
CA THR A 17 -20.64 1.89 -3.29
C THR A 17 -19.17 2.09 -2.95
N LEU A 18 -18.34 1.09 -3.25
CA LEU A 18 -16.89 1.18 -3.13
C LEU A 18 -16.24 1.21 -4.51
N VAL A 19 -15.43 2.24 -4.76
CA VAL A 19 -14.63 2.37 -5.99
C VAL A 19 -13.16 2.20 -5.61
N VAL A 20 -12.57 1.06 -6.01
CA VAL A 20 -11.24 0.62 -5.56
C VAL A 20 -10.16 1.66 -5.84
N GLU A 21 -10.12 2.23 -7.05
CA GLU A 21 -9.12 3.24 -7.41
C GLU A 21 -9.29 4.54 -6.60
N LYS A 22 -10.52 4.95 -6.27
CA LYS A 22 -10.75 6.14 -5.42
C LYS A 22 -10.25 5.90 -3.99
N LEU A 23 -10.51 4.72 -3.43
CA LEU A 23 -10.01 4.34 -2.10
C LEU A 23 -8.48 4.31 -2.08
N ARG A 24 -7.87 3.72 -3.11
CA ARG A 24 -6.42 3.73 -3.28
C ARG A 24 -5.85 5.14 -3.31
N LEU A 25 -6.44 6.05 -4.10
CA LEU A 25 -5.99 7.45 -4.17
C LEU A 25 -6.06 8.13 -2.80
N ARG A 26 -7.18 8.00 -2.09
CA ARG A 26 -7.38 8.57 -0.75
C ARG A 26 -6.32 8.06 0.23
N ALA A 27 -6.02 6.76 0.18
CA ALA A 27 -5.02 6.15 1.06
C ALA A 27 -3.59 6.65 0.76
N TYR A 28 -3.20 6.81 -0.51
CA TYR A 28 -1.90 7.40 -0.85
C TYR A 28 -1.81 8.88 -0.48
N VAL A 29 -2.89 9.65 -0.68
CA VAL A 29 -2.96 11.05 -0.25
C VAL A 29 -2.83 11.16 1.27
N SER A 30 -3.53 10.31 2.04
CA SER A 30 -3.41 10.34 3.50
C SER A 30 -2.00 9.95 3.97
N PHE A 31 -1.34 9.00 3.30
CA PHE A 31 0.05 8.67 3.57
C PHE A 31 1.00 9.86 3.31
N LEU A 32 0.80 10.61 2.22
CA LEU A 32 1.56 11.83 1.95
C LEU A 32 1.35 12.90 3.04
N VAL A 33 0.14 12.99 3.61
CA VAL A 33 -0.12 13.87 4.76
C VAL A 33 0.71 13.44 5.97
N VAL A 34 0.78 12.14 6.28
CA VAL A 34 1.66 11.62 7.36
C VAL A 34 3.12 12.03 7.12
N VAL A 35 3.62 11.81 5.89
CA VAL A 35 5.00 12.16 5.52
C VAL A 35 5.25 13.67 5.66
N PHE A 36 4.36 14.50 5.11
CA PHE A 36 4.51 15.96 5.14
C PHE A 36 4.47 16.51 6.56
N VAL A 37 3.53 16.03 7.39
CA VAL A 37 3.46 16.43 8.81
C VAL A 37 4.70 15.98 9.56
N GLY A 38 5.23 14.79 9.30
CA GLY A 38 6.48 14.33 9.90
C GLY A 38 7.66 15.24 9.58
N ILE A 39 7.88 15.53 8.30
CA ILE A 39 8.93 16.44 7.84
C ILE A 39 8.78 17.81 8.50
N LEU A 40 7.56 18.36 8.53
CA LEU A 40 7.28 19.67 9.12
C LEU A 40 7.61 19.67 10.62
N LEU A 41 7.11 18.69 11.38
CA LEU A 41 7.29 18.63 12.83
C LEU A 41 8.75 18.42 13.21
N THR A 42 9.46 17.52 12.53
CA THR A 42 10.88 17.27 12.79
C THR A 42 11.72 18.49 12.51
N ASN A 43 11.55 19.12 11.33
CA ASN A 43 12.36 20.26 10.94
C ASN A 43 12.06 21.53 11.77
N ALA A 44 10.82 21.72 12.21
CA ALA A 44 10.44 22.91 12.98
C ALA A 44 10.73 22.79 14.48
N PHE A 45 10.74 21.59 15.06
CA PHE A 45 10.72 21.42 16.52
C PHE A 45 11.74 20.44 17.10
N ALA A 46 12.27 19.48 16.33
CA ALA A 46 13.08 18.40 16.91
C ALA A 46 14.53 18.81 17.24
N ASN A 47 15.02 19.94 16.71
CA ASN A 47 16.39 20.43 16.91
C ASN A 47 17.48 19.35 16.70
N ILE A 48 17.31 18.52 15.67
CA ILE A 48 18.25 17.45 15.32
C ILE A 48 19.19 17.88 14.19
N ASP A 49 20.43 17.38 14.21
CA ASP A 49 21.32 17.46 13.05
C ASP A 49 21.05 16.28 12.12
N LEU A 50 20.47 16.55 10.95
CA LEU A 50 20.21 15.52 9.94
C LEU A 50 21.50 14.91 9.36
N ASN A 51 22.67 15.52 9.57
CA ASN A 51 23.95 14.95 9.15
C ASN A 51 24.56 14.00 10.17
N ASP A 52 24.01 13.93 11.38
CA ASP A 52 24.53 13.10 12.48
C ASP A 52 23.41 12.30 13.18
N THR A 53 22.51 11.75 12.38
CA THR A 53 21.47 10.83 12.88
C THR A 53 22.02 9.41 12.97
N LEU A 54 21.35 8.56 13.77
CA LEU A 54 21.68 7.14 13.83
C LEU A 54 21.60 6.46 12.46
N LEU A 55 20.63 6.85 11.63
CA LEU A 55 20.49 6.34 10.27
C LEU A 55 21.68 6.77 9.39
N MET A 56 22.15 8.00 9.53
CA MET A 56 23.35 8.48 8.83
C MET A 56 24.60 7.71 9.27
N GLN A 57 24.74 7.43 10.57
CA GLN A 57 25.87 6.68 11.12
C GLN A 57 25.88 5.22 10.65
N VAL A 58 24.72 4.55 10.63
CA VAL A 58 24.62 3.13 10.25
C VAL A 58 24.57 2.94 8.74
N PHE A 59 23.67 3.65 8.04
CA PHE A 59 23.40 3.44 6.62
C PHE A 59 24.16 4.39 5.70
N GLY A 60 24.68 5.50 6.23
CA GLY A 60 25.31 6.56 5.44
C GLY A 60 24.34 7.47 4.70
N PHE A 61 23.04 7.37 4.98
CA PHE A 61 21.99 8.26 4.47
C PHE A 61 20.76 8.20 5.37
N ASN A 62 19.96 9.27 5.34
CA ASN A 62 18.62 9.27 5.93
C ASN A 62 17.58 8.85 4.91
N ASN A 63 16.77 7.85 5.28
CA ASN A 63 15.52 7.57 4.60
C ASN A 63 14.38 8.38 5.24
N ILE A 64 13.17 8.30 4.68
CA ILE A 64 12.01 9.07 5.14
C ILE A 64 11.62 8.82 6.61
N CYS A 65 11.95 7.66 7.18
CA CYS A 65 11.59 7.32 8.56
C CYS A 65 12.30 8.21 9.59
N VAL A 66 13.42 8.84 9.24
CA VAL A 66 14.11 9.79 10.15
C VAL A 66 13.17 10.90 10.63
N TYR A 67 12.20 11.31 9.81
CA TYR A 67 11.22 12.34 10.14
C TYR A 67 10.08 11.84 11.03
N PHE A 68 10.09 10.55 11.38
CA PHE A 68 9.08 9.92 12.24
C PHE A 68 9.64 9.59 13.63
N ASP A 69 10.96 9.62 13.78
CA ASP A 69 11.67 9.06 14.94
C ASP A 69 11.80 10.02 16.13
N TYR A 70 11.58 11.32 15.91
CA TYR A 70 11.85 12.36 16.90
C TYR A 70 10.58 13.12 17.34
N PRO A 71 10.45 13.47 18.64
CA PRO A 71 9.40 14.37 19.12
C PRO A 71 9.42 15.73 18.40
N PRO A 72 8.24 16.34 18.14
CA PRO A 72 6.90 15.88 18.50
C PRO A 72 6.26 14.91 17.48
N ALA A 73 6.96 14.53 16.41
CA ALA A 73 6.41 13.66 15.36
C ALA A 73 5.97 12.29 15.92
N THR A 74 6.76 11.72 16.83
CA THR A 74 6.44 10.45 17.52
C THR A 74 5.11 10.47 18.27
N TYR A 75 4.59 11.63 18.67
CA TYR A 75 3.30 11.76 19.35
C TYR A 75 2.13 11.96 18.40
N VAL A 76 2.36 12.58 17.24
CA VAL A 76 1.31 12.98 16.30
C VAL A 76 1.11 11.96 15.18
N LEU A 77 2.20 11.44 14.62
CA LEU A 77 2.15 10.54 13.47
C LEU A 77 1.47 9.19 13.72
N PRO A 78 1.53 8.55 14.92
CA PRO A 78 0.78 7.31 15.15
C PRO A 78 -0.73 7.48 14.91
N PHE A 79 -1.30 8.62 15.31
CA PHE A 79 -2.71 8.93 15.08
C PHE A 79 -3.03 9.11 13.59
N LEU A 80 -2.22 9.89 12.86
CA LEU A 80 -2.41 10.08 11.42
C LEU A 80 -2.17 8.79 10.62
N TRP A 81 -1.23 7.96 11.07
CA TRP A 81 -0.98 6.64 10.52
C TRP A 81 -2.18 5.71 10.73
N ALA A 82 -2.83 5.72 11.90
CA ALA A 82 -4.02 4.91 12.14
C ALA A 82 -5.15 5.23 11.14
N ILE A 83 -5.38 6.51 10.83
CA ILE A 83 -6.33 6.93 9.79
C ILE A 83 -5.91 6.40 8.41
N THR A 84 -4.62 6.55 8.07
CA THR A 84 -4.07 6.06 6.80
C THR A 84 -4.18 4.53 6.68
N LEU A 85 -3.91 3.81 7.76
CA LEU A 85 -4.00 2.35 7.83
C LEU A 85 -5.43 1.88 7.56
N VAL A 86 -6.44 2.52 8.16
CA VAL A 86 -7.85 2.20 7.89
C VAL A 86 -8.17 2.39 6.41
N LEU A 87 -7.75 3.49 5.78
CA LEU A 87 -7.98 3.73 4.35
C LEU A 87 -7.27 2.71 3.45
N MET A 88 -6.03 2.35 3.78
CA MET A 88 -5.27 1.32 3.06
C MET A 88 -5.93 -0.06 3.18
N LEU A 89 -6.39 -0.44 4.38
CA LEU A 89 -7.08 -1.71 4.61
C LEU A 89 -8.44 -1.75 3.91
N GLN A 90 -9.19 -0.65 3.90
CA GLN A 90 -10.43 -0.51 3.12
C GLN A 90 -10.17 -0.70 1.62
N TYR A 91 -9.10 -0.12 1.09
CA TYR A 91 -8.69 -0.33 -0.31
C TYR A 91 -8.37 -1.81 -0.57
N ILE A 92 -7.56 -2.47 0.27
CA ILE A 92 -7.21 -3.89 0.11
C ILE A 92 -8.46 -4.75 0.14
N MET A 93 -9.36 -4.51 1.09
CA MET A 93 -10.62 -5.23 1.22
C MET A 93 -11.51 -5.02 -0.01
N ALA A 94 -11.71 -3.78 -0.46
CA ALA A 94 -12.51 -3.48 -1.63
C ALA A 94 -11.95 -4.15 -2.90
N HIS A 95 -10.62 -4.13 -3.07
CA HIS A 95 -9.98 -4.81 -4.20
C HIS A 95 -10.15 -6.33 -4.11
N TRP A 96 -10.04 -6.92 -2.91
CA TRP A 96 -10.30 -8.33 -2.69
C TRP A 96 -11.75 -8.73 -3.04
N LEU A 97 -12.73 -7.95 -2.58
CA LEU A 97 -14.15 -8.15 -2.92
C LEU A 97 -14.40 -8.04 -4.42
N GLN A 98 -13.80 -7.05 -5.10
CA GLN A 98 -13.86 -6.92 -6.56
C GLN A 98 -13.35 -8.20 -7.26
N MET A 99 -12.20 -8.74 -6.82
CA MET A 99 -11.65 -9.97 -7.38
C MET A 99 -12.54 -11.18 -7.12
N SER A 100 -13.18 -11.27 -5.94
CA SER A 100 -14.15 -12.33 -5.64
C SER A 100 -15.34 -12.28 -6.59
N ALA A 101 -15.93 -11.11 -6.79
CA ALA A 101 -17.04 -10.92 -7.73
C ALA A 101 -16.63 -11.28 -9.18
N GLN A 102 -15.40 -10.95 -9.59
CA GLN A 102 -14.88 -11.33 -10.91
C GLN A 102 -14.71 -12.84 -11.11
N VAL A 103 -14.42 -13.60 -10.03
CA VAL A 103 -14.41 -15.07 -10.08
C VAL A 103 -15.81 -15.61 -10.30
N GLU A 104 -16.81 -15.06 -9.61
CA GLU A 104 -18.22 -15.44 -9.78
C GLU A 104 -18.71 -15.15 -11.20
N GLN A 105 -18.27 -14.03 -11.78
CA GLN A 105 -18.56 -13.64 -13.17
C GLN A 105 -17.72 -14.41 -14.21
N GLY A 106 -16.78 -15.26 -13.80
CA GLY A 106 -15.91 -16.01 -14.71
C GLY A 106 -14.84 -15.17 -15.44
N THR A 107 -14.65 -13.91 -15.05
CA THR A 107 -13.64 -13.02 -15.66
C THR A 107 -12.26 -13.15 -15.01
N LEU A 108 -12.19 -13.78 -13.82
CA LEU A 108 -10.95 -14.09 -13.11
C LEU A 108 -10.85 -15.59 -12.82
N ASN A 109 -9.70 -16.19 -13.15
CA ASN A 109 -9.42 -17.59 -12.86
C ASN A 109 -9.28 -17.84 -11.35
N ARG A 110 -9.94 -18.88 -10.82
CA ARG A 110 -9.88 -19.29 -9.40
C ARG A 110 -8.46 -19.52 -8.86
N LYS A 111 -7.56 -20.13 -9.66
CA LYS A 111 -6.15 -20.33 -9.25
C LYS A 111 -5.44 -18.99 -9.05
N LEU A 112 -5.64 -18.06 -9.98
CA LEU A 112 -5.08 -16.71 -9.88
C LEU A 112 -5.69 -15.93 -8.72
N TYR A 113 -6.99 -16.06 -8.49
CA TYR A 113 -7.66 -15.48 -7.31
C TYR A 113 -7.04 -15.95 -5.99
N GLY A 114 -6.73 -17.24 -5.87
CA GLY A 114 -6.02 -17.77 -4.69
C GLY A 114 -4.65 -17.13 -4.48
N VAL A 115 -3.88 -16.91 -5.55
CA VAL A 115 -2.59 -16.19 -5.50
C VAL A 115 -2.80 -14.74 -5.06
N LEU A 116 -3.72 -14.03 -5.72
CA LEU A 116 -3.99 -12.63 -5.43
C LEU A 116 -4.51 -12.42 -4.00
N THR A 117 -5.33 -13.34 -3.49
CA THR A 117 -5.82 -13.32 -2.10
C THR A 117 -4.66 -13.41 -1.11
N ARG A 118 -3.72 -14.34 -1.30
CA ARG A 118 -2.52 -14.45 -0.44
C ARG A 118 -1.66 -13.18 -0.50
N LEU A 119 -1.50 -12.59 -1.68
CA LEU A 119 -0.79 -11.31 -1.82
C LEU A 119 -1.51 -10.18 -1.06
N LYS A 120 -2.84 -10.09 -1.13
CA LYS A 120 -3.62 -9.09 -0.38
C LYS A 120 -3.52 -9.26 1.13
N LEU A 121 -3.55 -10.51 1.63
CA LEU A 121 -3.34 -10.80 3.04
C LEU A 121 -1.93 -10.41 3.49
N PHE A 122 -0.91 -10.73 2.69
CA PHE A 122 0.47 -10.32 2.95
C PHE A 122 0.60 -8.79 2.95
N GLU A 123 0.04 -8.10 1.94
CA GLU A 123 0.02 -6.63 1.87
C GLU A 123 -0.60 -6.01 3.13
N ALA A 124 -1.77 -6.50 3.56
CA ALA A 124 -2.42 -6.03 4.79
C ALA A 124 -1.55 -6.27 6.03
N PHE A 125 -0.93 -7.44 6.14
CA PHE A 125 0.01 -7.75 7.22
C PHE A 125 1.20 -6.79 7.25
N THR A 126 1.80 -6.48 6.09
CA THR A 126 2.93 -5.55 6.02
C THR A 126 2.56 -4.13 6.43
N LEU A 127 1.35 -3.67 6.09
CA LEU A 127 0.84 -2.36 6.48
C LEU A 127 0.58 -2.28 7.99
N VAL A 128 -0.07 -3.30 8.57
CA VAL A 128 -0.27 -3.35 10.02
C VAL A 128 1.08 -3.39 10.74
N GLY A 129 2.00 -4.23 10.28
CA GLY A 129 3.35 -4.36 10.83
C GLY A 129 4.13 -3.05 10.80
N PHE A 130 3.99 -2.24 9.75
CA PHE A 130 4.65 -0.93 9.65
C PHE A 130 4.31 0.00 10.81
N SER A 131 3.18 -0.18 11.49
CA SER A 131 2.82 0.62 12.67
C SER A 131 3.87 0.57 13.79
N THR A 132 4.67 -0.51 13.84
CA THR A 132 5.74 -0.69 14.82
C THR A 132 6.79 0.43 14.76
N ILE A 133 7.04 1.04 13.59
CA ILE A 133 8.05 2.11 13.48
C ILE A 133 7.68 3.34 14.32
N PHE A 134 6.38 3.56 14.53
CA PHE A 134 5.87 4.67 15.34
C PHE A 134 5.87 4.35 16.84
N ALA A 135 6.02 3.08 17.20
CA ALA A 135 6.03 2.62 18.59
C ALA A 135 7.44 2.46 19.15
N VAL A 136 8.44 2.24 18.29
CA VAL A 136 9.83 1.97 18.68
C VAL A 136 10.74 2.91 17.91
N SER A 137 11.25 3.94 18.57
CA SER A 137 12.33 4.77 18.02
C SER A 137 13.68 4.05 18.19
N PRO A 138 14.60 4.18 17.24
CA PRO A 138 15.91 3.55 17.34
C PRO A 138 16.84 4.39 18.26
N GLU A 139 17.32 3.79 19.35
CA GLU A 139 18.12 4.49 20.39
C GLU A 139 19.64 4.23 20.27
N GLY A 140 20.05 3.47 19.28
CA GLY A 140 21.45 3.13 19.03
C GLY A 140 21.58 1.88 18.17
N TRP A 141 22.81 1.37 18.04
CA TRP A 141 23.09 0.14 17.29
C TRP A 141 22.77 -1.12 18.11
N ASN A 142 21.51 -1.26 18.52
CA ASN A 142 21.02 -2.37 19.34
C ASN A 142 19.75 -2.97 18.73
N HIS A 143 19.05 -3.82 19.49
CA HIS A 143 17.83 -4.49 19.04
C HIS A 143 16.70 -3.53 18.60
N THR A 144 16.64 -2.31 19.14
CA THR A 144 15.62 -1.31 18.77
C THR A 144 15.76 -0.90 17.31
N LEU A 145 16.98 -0.76 16.79
CA LEU A 145 17.23 -0.47 15.37
C LEU A 145 16.64 -1.57 14.47
N PHE A 146 16.80 -2.84 14.84
CA PHE A 146 16.25 -3.95 14.07
C PHE A 146 14.72 -4.01 14.16
N ILE A 147 14.16 -3.82 15.36
CA ILE A 147 12.70 -3.81 15.57
C ILE A 147 12.04 -2.65 14.81
N HIS A 148 12.72 -1.51 14.72
CA HIS A 148 12.28 -0.37 13.94
C HIS A 148 12.43 -0.61 12.42
N THR A 149 13.56 -1.16 11.98
CA THR A 149 13.88 -1.27 10.55
C THR A 149 13.17 -2.44 9.85
N ALA A 150 12.98 -3.58 10.53
CA ALA A 150 12.38 -4.77 9.93
C ALA A 150 10.94 -4.56 9.42
N PRO A 151 10.03 -3.87 10.15
CA PRO A 151 8.73 -3.49 9.63
C PRO A 151 8.78 -2.62 8.38
N PHE A 152 9.76 -1.70 8.29
CA PHE A 152 9.96 -0.92 7.09
C PHE A 152 10.42 -1.78 5.91
N PHE A 153 11.36 -2.72 6.10
CA PHE A 153 11.74 -3.68 5.05
C PHE A 153 10.54 -4.51 4.59
N LEU A 154 9.75 -5.00 5.54
CA LEU A 154 8.56 -5.78 5.26
C LEU A 154 7.54 -4.95 4.45
N LEU A 155 7.32 -3.68 4.79
CA LEU A 155 6.49 -2.78 4.00
C LEU A 155 7.03 -2.61 2.57
N GLN A 156 8.34 -2.47 2.36
CA GLN A 156 8.91 -2.35 1.02
C GLN A 156 8.57 -3.57 0.14
N VAL A 157 8.69 -4.78 0.70
CA VAL A 157 8.28 -6.02 0.02
C VAL A 157 6.77 -6.06 -0.19
N GLY A 158 5.98 -5.62 0.79
CA GLY A 158 4.53 -5.46 0.69
C GLY A 158 4.10 -4.54 -0.45
N LEU A 159 4.79 -3.43 -0.67
CA LEU A 159 4.52 -2.50 -1.77
C LEU A 159 4.88 -3.08 -3.14
N VAL A 160 5.95 -3.88 -3.23
CA VAL A 160 6.26 -4.67 -4.44
C VAL A 160 5.19 -5.73 -4.69
N SER A 161 4.71 -6.41 -3.64
CA SER A 161 3.57 -7.32 -3.72
C SER A 161 2.33 -6.60 -4.23
N GLN A 162 2.02 -5.42 -3.71
CA GLN A 162 0.89 -4.59 -4.15
C GLN A 162 1.03 -4.13 -5.61
N ALA A 163 2.22 -3.74 -6.04
CA ALA A 163 2.50 -3.44 -7.44
C ALA A 163 2.21 -4.65 -8.33
N THR A 164 2.75 -5.81 -7.93
CA THR A 164 2.64 -7.07 -8.67
C THR A 164 1.22 -7.59 -8.72
N SER A 165 0.49 -7.62 -7.60
CA SER A 165 -0.89 -8.09 -7.53
C SER A 165 -1.82 -7.24 -8.37
N ASN A 166 -1.66 -5.91 -8.36
CA ASN A 166 -2.42 -5.00 -9.21
C ASN A 166 -2.09 -5.19 -10.70
N THR A 167 -0.83 -5.44 -11.06
CA THR A 167 -0.42 -5.70 -12.44
C THR A 167 -0.95 -7.05 -12.93
N LEU A 168 -0.84 -8.10 -12.12
CA LEU A 168 -1.37 -9.42 -12.43
C LEU A 168 -2.88 -9.38 -12.59
N HIS A 169 -3.60 -8.78 -11.64
CA HIS A 169 -5.04 -8.59 -11.72
C HIS A 169 -5.42 -7.82 -12.99
N GLY A 170 -4.84 -6.63 -13.20
CA GLY A 170 -5.16 -5.77 -14.33
C GLY A 170 -4.94 -6.42 -15.70
N THR A 171 -3.84 -7.16 -15.85
CA THR A 171 -3.48 -7.81 -17.11
C THR A 171 -4.22 -9.14 -17.35
N LYS A 172 -4.35 -9.99 -16.32
CA LYS A 172 -4.86 -11.35 -16.48
C LYS A 172 -6.38 -11.47 -16.35
N SER A 173 -7.04 -10.59 -15.60
CA SER A 173 -8.52 -10.53 -15.57
C SER A 173 -9.11 -9.83 -16.81
N GLY A 174 -8.26 -9.21 -17.63
CA GLY A 174 -8.70 -8.32 -18.71
C GLY A 174 -9.25 -6.97 -18.23
N TYR A 175 -9.18 -6.66 -16.93
CA TYR A 175 -9.68 -5.41 -16.35
C TYR A 175 -9.15 -4.17 -17.08
N TRP A 176 -7.83 -4.05 -17.30
CA TRP A 176 -7.26 -2.91 -18.01
C TRP A 176 -7.69 -2.80 -19.47
N ARG A 177 -8.03 -3.93 -20.10
CA ARG A 177 -8.60 -3.95 -21.46
C ARG A 177 -10.03 -3.41 -21.46
N ARG A 178 -10.85 -3.77 -20.47
CA ARG A 178 -12.20 -3.23 -20.28
C ARG A 178 -12.19 -1.72 -20.02
N LEU A 179 -11.17 -1.23 -19.30
CA LEU A 179 -10.92 0.20 -19.14
C LEU A 179 -10.48 0.91 -20.44
N GLY A 180 -10.17 0.17 -21.51
CA GLY A 180 -9.67 0.73 -22.77
C GLY A 180 -8.23 1.24 -22.68
N LEU A 181 -7.40 0.65 -21.80
CA LEU A 181 -5.99 1.00 -21.73
C LEU A 181 -5.20 0.37 -22.90
N PRO A 182 -4.23 1.09 -23.46
CA PRO A 182 -3.44 0.59 -24.58
C PRO A 182 -2.50 -0.55 -24.15
N ALA A 183 -2.14 -1.44 -25.09
CA ALA A 183 -1.31 -2.61 -24.80
C ALA A 183 0.08 -2.28 -24.22
N TRP A 184 0.64 -1.11 -24.55
CA TRP A 184 1.91 -0.66 -23.98
C TRP A 184 1.82 -0.44 -22.46
N PHE A 185 0.64 -0.12 -21.93
CA PHE A 185 0.41 0.07 -20.50
C PHE A 185 0.72 -1.21 -19.71
N ASN A 186 0.38 -2.38 -20.26
CA ASN A 186 0.71 -3.68 -19.65
C ASN A 186 2.22 -3.87 -19.56
N ARG A 187 2.95 -3.57 -20.64
CA ARG A 187 4.41 -3.69 -20.69
C ARG A 187 5.07 -2.72 -19.70
N ALA A 188 4.61 -1.47 -19.67
CA ALA A 188 5.10 -0.47 -18.74
C ALA A 188 4.87 -0.89 -17.28
N ALA A 189 3.70 -1.45 -16.96
CA ALA A 189 3.41 -1.94 -15.60
C ALA A 189 4.28 -3.14 -15.18
N ILE A 190 4.60 -4.05 -16.11
CA ILE A 190 5.52 -5.16 -15.85
C ILE A 190 6.95 -4.64 -15.62
N MET A 191 7.43 -3.72 -16.47
CA MET A 191 8.74 -3.09 -16.30
C MET A 191 8.84 -2.34 -14.97
N TYR A 192 7.78 -1.63 -14.58
CA TYR A 192 7.66 -1.00 -13.27
C TYR A 192 7.82 -2.00 -12.13
N CYS A 193 7.12 -3.14 -12.17
CA CYS A 193 7.26 -4.19 -11.14
C CYS A 193 8.70 -4.73 -11.05
N ILE A 194 9.35 -4.99 -12.19
CA ILE A 194 10.74 -5.47 -12.24
C ILE A 194 11.68 -4.45 -11.62
N LEU A 195 11.63 -3.20 -12.09
CA LEU A 195 12.49 -2.14 -11.60
C LEU A 195 12.29 -1.90 -10.09
N PHE A 196 11.03 -1.87 -9.65
CA PHE A 196 10.71 -1.68 -8.25
C PHE A 196 11.23 -2.82 -7.37
N SER A 197 11.16 -4.07 -7.86
CA SER A 197 11.70 -5.24 -7.17
C SER A 197 13.22 -5.19 -7.04
N ILE A 198 13.93 -4.80 -8.11
CA ILE A 198 15.40 -4.65 -8.09
C ILE A 198 15.82 -3.61 -7.05
N ILE A 199 15.14 -2.47 -7.01
CA ILE A 199 15.45 -1.39 -6.06
C ILE A 199 15.23 -1.84 -4.63
N VAL A 200 14.08 -2.46 -4.33
CA VAL A 200 13.78 -2.97 -2.98
C VAL A 200 14.78 -4.05 -2.57
N PHE A 201 15.12 -4.97 -3.48
CA PHE A 201 16.11 -6.01 -3.21
C PHE A 201 17.48 -5.43 -2.84
N PHE A 202 17.98 -4.49 -3.64
CA PHE A 202 19.23 -3.80 -3.36
C PHE A 202 19.20 -3.07 -2.01
N LYS A 203 18.11 -2.35 -1.71
CA LYS A 203 17.96 -1.60 -0.47
C LYS A 203 17.98 -2.52 0.76
N ILE A 204 17.22 -3.60 0.74
CA ILE A 204 17.16 -4.55 1.86
C ILE A 204 18.52 -5.20 2.09
N LEU A 205 19.21 -5.64 1.02
CA LEU A 205 20.55 -6.21 1.15
C LEU A 205 21.57 -5.20 1.70
N SER A 206 21.58 -3.98 1.17
CA SER A 206 22.50 -2.92 1.60
C SER A 206 22.29 -2.51 3.05
N ALA A 207 21.03 -2.34 3.46
CA ALA A 207 20.70 -1.97 4.83
C ALA A 207 20.91 -3.14 5.81
N THR A 208 20.66 -4.38 5.40
CA THR A 208 20.99 -5.58 6.20
C THR A 208 22.50 -5.69 6.42
N ASN A 209 23.30 -5.51 5.37
CA ASN A 209 24.76 -5.49 5.48
C ASN A 209 25.23 -4.40 6.44
N ALA A 210 24.69 -3.18 6.32
CA ALA A 210 25.01 -2.07 7.21
C ALA A 210 24.69 -2.39 8.68
N MET A 211 23.47 -2.85 8.98
CA MET A 211 23.07 -3.21 10.35
C MET A 211 23.89 -4.36 10.94
N ALA A 212 24.38 -5.27 10.11
CA ALA A 212 25.20 -6.40 10.54
C ALA A 212 26.69 -6.03 10.76
N GLY A 213 27.06 -4.75 10.65
CA GLY A 213 28.46 -4.31 10.81
C GLY A 213 29.30 -4.46 9.55
N SER A 214 28.66 -4.44 8.38
CA SER A 214 29.32 -4.55 7.07
C SER A 214 30.14 -5.84 6.83
N PRO A 215 29.60 -7.04 7.13
CA PRO A 215 30.36 -8.29 7.01
C PRO A 215 30.63 -8.69 5.56
N TRP A 216 29.80 -8.26 4.61
CA TRP A 216 29.94 -8.66 3.20
C TRP A 216 30.65 -7.60 2.36
N TRP A 217 30.46 -6.32 2.67
CA TRP A 217 31.15 -5.21 2.01
C TRP A 217 31.16 -3.95 2.88
N HIS A 218 32.20 -3.13 2.74
CA HIS A 218 32.28 -1.84 3.44
C HIS A 218 31.39 -0.77 2.81
N GLN A 219 30.80 0.09 3.64
CA GLN A 219 29.99 1.24 3.21
C GLN A 219 30.90 2.39 2.74
N THR A 220 31.45 2.26 1.53
CA THR A 220 32.23 3.34 0.89
C THR A 220 31.35 4.54 0.57
N ASP A 221 31.94 5.73 0.39
CA ASP A 221 31.18 6.94 0.05
C ASP A 221 30.40 6.81 -1.26
N MET A 222 30.96 6.07 -2.24
CA MET A 222 30.25 5.76 -3.47
C MET A 222 29.01 4.91 -3.20
N LEU A 223 29.11 3.86 -2.36
CA LEU A 223 27.99 3.01 -2.03
C LEU A 223 26.90 3.76 -1.26
N LYS A 224 27.29 4.64 -0.32
CA LYS A 224 26.34 5.50 0.41
C LYS A 224 25.53 6.39 -0.54
N ARG A 225 26.20 7.01 -1.53
CA ARG A 225 25.52 7.82 -2.57
C ARG A 225 24.56 6.97 -3.42
N VAL A 226 25.00 5.80 -3.87
CA VAL A 226 24.13 4.87 -4.62
C VAL A 226 22.93 4.45 -3.77
N ALA A 227 23.12 4.14 -2.50
CA ALA A 227 22.05 3.78 -1.58
C ALA A 227 21.04 4.92 -1.39
N GLN A 228 21.52 6.17 -1.27
CA GLN A 228 20.67 7.35 -1.21
C GLN A 228 19.85 7.55 -2.50
N ASP A 229 20.44 7.34 -3.67
CA ASP A 229 19.71 7.44 -4.94
C ASP A 229 18.67 6.33 -5.09
N PHE A 230 19.00 5.11 -4.68
CA PHE A 230 18.03 4.00 -4.62
C PHE A 230 16.90 4.29 -3.62
N ASP A 231 17.16 4.99 -2.52
CA ASP A 231 16.14 5.43 -1.58
C ASP A 231 15.15 6.42 -2.21
N ARG A 232 15.67 7.42 -2.95
CA ARG A 232 14.85 8.38 -3.71
C ARG A 232 14.03 7.68 -4.79
N MET A 233 14.65 6.76 -5.55
CA MET A 233 13.95 5.97 -6.56
C MET A 233 12.87 5.08 -5.94
N PHE A 234 13.16 4.48 -4.78
CA PHE A 234 12.17 3.72 -4.03
C PHE A 234 10.96 4.60 -3.69
N PHE A 235 11.16 5.79 -3.12
CA PHE A 235 10.05 6.67 -2.78
C PHE A 235 9.22 7.05 -4.01
N PHE A 236 9.89 7.40 -5.12
CA PHE A 236 9.23 7.71 -6.39
C PHE A 236 8.37 6.55 -6.90
N LEU A 237 8.91 5.33 -6.92
CA LEU A 237 8.19 4.14 -7.38
C LEU A 237 7.10 3.70 -6.41
N ALA A 238 7.34 3.79 -5.11
CA ALA A 238 6.43 3.35 -4.06
C ALA A 238 5.21 4.26 -3.91
N VAL A 239 5.38 5.58 -4.12
CA VAL A 239 4.36 6.59 -3.83
C VAL A 239 3.91 7.31 -5.09
N VAL A 240 4.82 7.92 -5.85
CA VAL A 240 4.48 8.81 -6.96
C VAL A 240 3.85 8.04 -8.12
N VAL A 241 4.51 6.98 -8.59
CA VAL A 241 4.00 6.17 -9.71
C VAL A 241 2.59 5.59 -9.46
N PRO A 242 2.32 4.88 -8.35
CA PRO A 242 0.99 4.35 -8.09
C PRO A 242 -0.05 5.44 -7.88
N MET A 243 0.31 6.57 -7.26
CA MET A 243 -0.60 7.69 -7.09
C MET A 243 -0.98 8.32 -8.44
N VAL A 244 -0.01 8.61 -9.32
CA VAL A 244 -0.27 9.16 -10.65
C VAL A 244 -1.11 8.18 -11.47
N LYS A 245 -0.77 6.89 -11.46
CA LYS A 245 -1.55 5.84 -12.12
C LYS A 245 -3.00 5.83 -11.63
N THR A 246 -3.20 5.80 -10.32
CA THR A 246 -4.55 5.71 -9.74
C THR A 246 -5.33 7.00 -9.93
N ALA A 247 -4.70 8.17 -9.86
CA ALA A 247 -5.33 9.45 -10.22
C ALA A 247 -5.78 9.44 -11.69
N TYR A 248 -4.91 8.99 -12.61
CA TYR A 248 -5.28 8.86 -14.02
C TYR A 248 -6.51 7.97 -14.21
N LEU A 249 -6.56 6.80 -13.57
CA LEU A 249 -7.72 5.91 -13.64
C LEU A 249 -8.97 6.53 -13.00
N ALA A 250 -8.84 7.18 -11.85
CA ALA A 250 -9.93 7.79 -11.10
C ALA A 250 -10.59 8.97 -11.83
N TYR A 251 -9.80 9.75 -12.58
CA TYR A 251 -10.30 10.96 -13.26
C TYR A 251 -10.63 10.74 -14.73
N TYR A 252 -9.82 9.98 -15.47
CA TYR A 252 -9.98 9.82 -16.93
C TYR A 252 -10.67 8.52 -17.36
N ARG A 253 -10.92 7.59 -16.43
CA ARG A 253 -11.58 6.30 -16.70
C ARG A 253 -12.75 6.02 -15.75
N ILE A 254 -13.28 7.06 -15.10
CA ILE A 254 -14.30 6.95 -14.05
C ILE A 254 -15.56 6.21 -14.49
N ASP A 255 -15.97 6.40 -15.75
CA ASP A 255 -17.13 5.80 -16.39
C ASP A 255 -16.99 4.28 -16.58
N LYS A 256 -15.76 3.77 -16.53
CA LYS A 256 -15.43 2.35 -16.75
C LYS A 256 -14.95 1.65 -15.48
N LEU A 257 -14.81 2.38 -14.37
CA LEU A 257 -14.36 1.77 -13.12
C LEU A 257 -15.43 0.82 -12.59
N GLU A 258 -15.01 -0.38 -12.22
CA GLU A 258 -15.89 -1.35 -11.56
C GLU A 258 -16.24 -0.84 -10.15
N VAL A 259 -17.52 -0.92 -9.81
CA VAL A 259 -18.07 -0.50 -8.51
C VAL A 259 -18.49 -1.74 -7.73
N VAL A 260 -18.02 -1.85 -6.49
CA VAL A 260 -18.45 -2.89 -5.56
C VAL A 260 -19.64 -2.35 -4.77
N HIS A 261 -20.81 -2.97 -4.93
CA HIS A 261 -22.00 -2.63 -4.17
C HIS A 261 -22.10 -3.53 -2.94
N LEU A 262 -21.98 -2.92 -1.75
CA LEU A 262 -22.28 -3.60 -0.51
C LEU A 262 -23.77 -3.45 -0.24
N THR A 263 -24.49 -4.56 -0.32
CA THR A 263 -25.88 -4.63 0.11
C THR A 263 -25.91 -5.23 1.50
N VAL A 264 -26.39 -4.46 2.47
CA VAL A 264 -26.71 -5.00 3.80
C VAL A 264 -28.04 -5.70 3.66
N SER A 265 -28.04 -6.97 3.24
CA SER A 265 -29.23 -7.82 3.32
C SER A 265 -29.51 -8.09 4.80
N SER A 266 -30.18 -7.12 5.43
CA SER A 266 -30.26 -7.03 6.88
C SER A 266 -30.79 -8.29 7.55
N LEU A 267 -30.36 -8.48 8.78
CA LEU A 267 -31.00 -9.26 9.85
C LEU A 267 -32.55 -9.22 9.84
N LYS A 268 -33.21 -8.27 9.16
CA LYS A 268 -34.66 -8.27 8.95
C LYS A 268 -35.16 -9.53 8.25
N GLN A 269 -34.44 -10.15 7.31
CA GLN A 269 -34.89 -11.44 6.74
C GLN A 269 -34.85 -12.57 7.77
N ALA A 270 -33.87 -12.57 8.67
CA ALA A 270 -33.78 -13.54 9.77
C ALA A 270 -34.77 -13.26 10.92
N LEU A 271 -35.10 -11.99 11.18
CA LEU A 271 -36.12 -11.59 12.16
C LEU A 271 -37.55 -11.75 11.65
N LEU A 272 -37.80 -11.51 10.35
CA LEU A 272 -39.09 -11.79 9.71
C LEU A 272 -39.37 -13.29 9.66
N HIS A 273 -38.36 -14.14 9.46
CA HIS A 273 -38.54 -15.60 9.56
C HIS A 273 -38.85 -16.07 10.99
N LYS A 274 -38.43 -15.33 12.03
CA LYS A 274 -38.74 -15.62 13.44
C LYS A 274 -40.09 -15.09 13.92
N GLN A 275 -40.75 -14.20 13.18
CA GLN A 275 -42.09 -13.69 13.54
C GLN A 275 -43.24 -14.45 12.84
N ILE A 276 -42.91 -15.40 11.96
CA ILE A 276 -43.89 -16.23 11.22
C ILE A 276 -43.92 -17.69 11.79
N GLN A 277 -43.22 -17.95 12.90
CA GLN A 277 -43.29 -19.20 13.67
C GLN A 277 -43.88 -18.93 15.05
#